data_AF-A0A3D2UMX2-F1
#
_entry.id   AF-A0A3D2UMX2-F1
#
_cell.length_a   1.000
_cell.length_b   1.000
_cell.length_c   1.000
_cell.angle_alpha   90.00
_cell.angle_beta   90.00
_cell.angle_gamma   90.00
#
_symmetry.space_group_name_H-M   'P 1'
#
loop_
_entity.id
_entity.type
_entity.pdbx_description
1 polymer ?
#
loop_
_entity_poly.entity_id
_entity_poly.type
_entity_poly.pdbx_seq_one_letter_code
_entity_poly.pdbx_strand_id
1 'polypeptide(L)'
;KIPHELAHVMLYRSLGENYQRQPAWLIEGIASMVELYTNPDYARAMQIASDNDSLIPFNDLCASFPVDAGSAFLAYAQSQSFVTYIRDSFGTSGLSRLMNAYSEGFNCELGATQALGVPLSQLDVRWRETVLGQNVAGVATRNLLPFLLLMALVLVVPLWSAIDLLRQRRKNGKQESQ
;
A
#
# COMPACT_ATOMS: atom_id res chain seq x y z
N LYS A 1 9.79 -24.54 0.37
CA LYS A 1 10.95 -24.78 -0.52
C LYS A 1 10.59 -25.47 -1.85
N ILE A 2 10.11 -26.72 -1.93
CA ILE A 2 9.77 -27.33 -3.25
C ILE A 2 8.78 -26.47 -4.08
N PRO A 3 7.66 -25.97 -3.52
CA PRO A 3 6.75 -25.09 -4.28
C PRO A 3 7.41 -23.79 -4.77
N HIS A 4 8.36 -23.25 -4.00
CA HIS A 4 9.10 -22.03 -4.33
C HIS A 4 9.98 -22.25 -5.57
N GLU A 5 10.82 -23.29 -5.55
CA GLU A 5 11.67 -23.63 -6.70
C GLU A 5 10.84 -23.98 -7.95
N LEU A 6 9.72 -24.67 -7.76
CA LEU A 6 8.79 -24.95 -8.86
C LEU A 6 8.19 -23.66 -9.44
N ALA A 7 7.90 -22.66 -8.60
CA ALA A 7 7.41 -21.37 -9.06
C ALA A 7 8.45 -20.67 -9.96
N HIS A 8 9.74 -20.69 -9.60
CA HIS A 8 10.79 -20.15 -10.47
C HIS A 8 10.82 -20.85 -11.83
N VAL A 9 10.71 -22.19 -11.86
CA VAL A 9 10.65 -22.95 -13.13
C VAL A 9 9.44 -22.55 -13.98
N MET A 10 8.27 -22.38 -13.36
CA MET A 10 7.04 -22.00 -14.08
C MET A 10 7.11 -20.56 -14.59
N LEU A 11 7.61 -19.63 -13.78
CA LEU A 11 7.85 -18.24 -14.17
C LEU A 11 8.87 -18.17 -15.32
N TYR A 12 9.97 -18.92 -15.26
CA TYR A 12 10.96 -18.97 -16.33
C TYR A 12 10.34 -19.50 -17.64
N ARG A 13 9.54 -20.57 -17.57
CA ARG A 13 8.83 -21.09 -18.74
C ARG A 13 7.83 -20.10 -19.34
N SER A 14 7.17 -19.31 -18.50
CA SER A 14 6.17 -18.32 -18.95
C SER A 14 6.81 -17.07 -19.55
N LEU A 15 7.95 -16.62 -19.00
CA LEU A 15 8.56 -15.33 -19.34
C LEU A 15 9.71 -15.47 -20.34
N GLY A 16 10.33 -16.66 -20.44
CA GLY A 16 11.48 -16.91 -21.30
C GLY A 16 12.64 -15.95 -20.97
N GLU A 17 13.19 -15.31 -22.00
CA GLU A 17 14.29 -14.35 -21.85
C GLU A 17 13.93 -13.14 -20.97
N ASN A 18 12.63 -12.82 -20.83
CA ASN A 18 12.16 -11.71 -20.01
C ASN A 18 12.15 -12.02 -18.51
N TYR A 19 12.45 -13.26 -18.10
CA TYR A 19 12.55 -13.63 -16.68
C TYR A 19 13.56 -12.75 -15.94
N GLN A 20 14.71 -12.47 -16.56
CA GLN A 20 15.79 -11.66 -15.98
C GLN A 20 15.47 -10.15 -15.96
N ARG A 21 14.39 -9.72 -16.62
CA ARG A 21 13.92 -8.32 -16.58
C ARG A 21 12.97 -8.05 -15.42
N GLN A 22 12.50 -9.10 -14.76
CA GLN A 22 11.60 -8.97 -13.64
C GLN A 22 12.36 -8.46 -12.41
N PRO A 23 11.77 -7.56 -11.61
CA PRO A 23 12.34 -7.19 -10.32
C PRO A 23 12.46 -8.41 -9.40
N ALA A 24 13.56 -8.49 -8.65
CA ALA A 24 13.80 -9.58 -7.71
C ALA A 24 12.65 -9.74 -6.71
N TRP A 25 12.14 -8.63 -6.14
CA TRP A 25 10.98 -8.67 -5.24
C TRP A 25 9.74 -9.33 -5.84
N LEU A 26 9.51 -9.21 -7.15
CA LEU A 26 8.32 -9.77 -7.79
C LEU A 26 8.48 -11.28 -7.96
N ILE A 27 9.63 -11.73 -8.46
CA ILE A 27 9.93 -13.15 -8.67
C ILE A 27 9.94 -13.90 -7.34
N GLU A 28 10.74 -13.42 -6.38
CA GLU A 28 10.86 -14.04 -5.06
C GLU A 28 9.52 -13.96 -4.29
N GLY A 29 8.80 -12.83 -4.41
CA GLY A 29 7.50 -12.66 -3.78
C GLY A 29 6.44 -13.60 -4.31
N ILE A 30 6.35 -13.82 -5.63
CA ILE A 30 5.44 -14.81 -6.24
C ILE A 30 5.85 -16.22 -5.79
N ALA A 31 7.15 -16.55 -5.83
CA ALA A 31 7.65 -17.85 -5.43
C ALA A 31 7.38 -18.16 -3.95
N SER A 32 7.55 -17.18 -3.06
CA SER A 32 7.20 -17.31 -1.63
C SER A 32 5.69 -17.34 -1.38
N MET A 33 4.88 -16.61 -2.17
CA MET A 33 3.42 -16.59 -1.99
C MET A 33 2.77 -17.95 -2.26
N VAL A 34 3.35 -18.78 -3.14
CA VAL A 34 2.82 -20.12 -3.47
C VAL A 34 3.34 -21.22 -2.56
N GLU A 35 4.16 -20.90 -1.55
CA GLU A 35 4.59 -21.89 -0.58
C GLU A 35 3.40 -22.36 0.28
N LEU A 36 3.30 -23.68 0.47
CA LEU A 36 2.23 -24.29 1.26
C LEU A 36 2.27 -23.89 2.74
N TYR A 37 3.47 -23.62 3.25
CA TYR A 37 3.70 -23.22 4.63
C TYR A 37 4.47 -21.91 4.61
N THR A 38 3.77 -20.81 4.89
CA THR A 38 4.41 -19.53 5.14
C THR A 38 5.32 -19.66 6.36
N ASN A 39 6.52 -19.08 6.28
CA ASN A 39 7.41 -19.04 7.43
C ASN A 39 6.73 -18.24 8.57
N PRO A 40 6.50 -18.85 9.75
CA PRO A 40 5.78 -18.19 10.85
C PRO A 40 6.52 -16.93 11.36
N ASP A 41 7.82 -16.81 11.13
CA ASP A 41 8.62 -15.70 11.60
C ASP A 41 8.57 -14.47 10.67
N TYR A 42 8.00 -14.58 9.46
CA TYR A 42 7.89 -13.45 8.52
C TYR A 42 7.05 -12.30 9.07
N ALA A 43 5.88 -12.62 9.63
CA ALA A 43 5.00 -11.60 10.22
C ALA A 43 5.71 -10.86 11.36
N ARG A 44 6.46 -11.60 12.20
CA ARG A 44 7.21 -11.01 13.31
C ARG A 44 8.36 -10.13 12.84
N ALA A 45 9.15 -10.60 11.87
CA ALA A 45 10.26 -9.83 11.32
C ALA A 45 9.78 -8.53 10.66
N MET A 46 8.68 -8.58 9.90
CA MET A 46 8.09 -7.38 9.31
C MET A 46 7.54 -6.43 10.37
N GLN A 47 6.91 -6.93 11.44
CA GLN A 47 6.43 -6.07 12.52
C GLN A 47 7.59 -5.35 13.21
N ILE A 48 8.65 -6.07 13.56
CA ILE A 48 9.85 -5.47 14.18
C ILE A 48 10.47 -4.42 13.25
N ALA A 49 10.59 -4.71 11.95
CA ALA A 49 11.13 -3.78 10.98
C ALA A 49 10.22 -2.55 10.78
N SER A 50 8.90 -2.74 10.83
CA SER A 50 7.92 -1.65 10.79
C SER A 50 8.07 -0.72 12.00
N ASP A 51 8.16 -1.29 13.20
CA ASP A 51 8.25 -0.53 14.45
C ASP A 51 9.57 0.26 14.55
N ASN A 52 10.64 -0.27 13.95
CA ASN A 52 11.97 0.33 13.94
C ASN A 52 12.26 1.23 12.71
N ASP A 53 11.26 1.44 11.84
CA ASP A 53 11.43 2.15 10.55
C ASP A 53 12.60 1.61 9.70
N SER A 54 12.76 0.28 9.69
CA SER A 54 13.85 -0.43 9.02
C SER A 54 13.36 -1.36 7.91
N LEU A 55 12.14 -1.14 7.40
CA LEU A 55 11.63 -1.82 6.22
C LEU A 55 12.41 -1.37 4.97
N ILE A 56 12.80 -2.33 4.14
CA ILE A 56 13.60 -2.08 2.93
C ILE A 56 12.70 -1.44 1.86
N PRO A 57 13.05 -0.27 1.31
CA PRO A 57 12.33 0.32 0.18
C PRO A 57 12.28 -0.65 -1.02
N PHE A 58 11.11 -0.79 -1.67
CA PHE A 58 10.98 -1.75 -2.77
C PHE A 58 11.89 -1.45 -3.97
N ASN A 59 12.27 -0.18 -4.18
CA ASN A 59 13.25 0.20 -5.20
C ASN A 59 14.62 -0.46 -4.97
N ASP A 60 15.01 -0.69 -3.71
CA ASP A 60 16.27 -1.35 -3.35
C ASP A 60 16.19 -2.88 -3.53
N LEU A 61 14.98 -3.44 -3.60
CA LEU A 61 14.72 -4.87 -3.82
C LEU A 61 14.47 -5.22 -5.29
N CYS A 62 14.67 -4.28 -6.22
CA CYS A 62 14.40 -4.52 -7.64
C CYS A 62 15.52 -5.29 -8.33
N ALA A 63 16.78 -4.93 -8.08
CA ALA A 63 17.92 -5.57 -8.74
C ALA A 63 18.30 -6.91 -8.10
N SER A 64 18.37 -6.95 -6.76
CA SER A 64 18.76 -8.13 -5.99
C SER A 64 18.38 -7.97 -4.54
N PHE A 65 18.32 -9.08 -3.80
CA PHE A 65 18.17 -9.02 -2.34
C PHE A 65 19.51 -8.73 -1.64
N PRO A 66 19.47 -8.20 -0.40
CA PRO A 66 20.66 -8.02 0.42
C PRO A 66 21.43 -9.33 0.63
N VAL A 67 22.75 -9.25 0.81
CA VAL A 67 23.61 -10.41 1.03
C VAL A 67 23.60 -10.91 2.47
N ASP A 68 23.32 -10.02 3.43
CA ASP A 68 23.25 -10.40 4.83
C ASP A 68 21.97 -11.20 5.10
N ALA A 69 22.09 -12.26 5.90
CA ALA A 69 21.00 -13.22 6.08
C ALA A 69 19.74 -12.60 6.70
N GLY A 70 19.88 -11.59 7.57
CA GLY A 70 18.76 -10.95 8.25
C GLY A 70 17.95 -10.07 7.30
N SER A 71 18.61 -9.22 6.53
CA SER A 71 17.96 -8.36 5.54
C SER A 71 17.47 -9.16 4.34
N ALA A 72 18.16 -10.23 3.93
CA ALA A 72 17.65 -11.17 2.93
C ALA A 72 16.34 -11.81 3.42
N PHE A 73 16.30 -12.29 4.66
CA PHE A 73 15.10 -12.84 5.26
C PHE A 73 13.94 -11.82 5.28
N LEU A 74 14.24 -10.57 5.66
CA LEU A 74 13.26 -9.48 5.62
C LEU A 74 12.79 -9.19 4.18
N ALA A 75 13.69 -9.20 3.19
CA ALA A 75 13.34 -8.98 1.79
C ALA A 75 12.37 -10.03 1.26
N TYR A 76 12.58 -11.31 1.61
CA TYR A 76 11.63 -12.39 1.33
C TYR A 76 10.26 -12.16 1.98
N ALA A 77 10.25 -11.83 3.28
CA ALA A 77 9.02 -11.55 4.01
C ALA A 77 8.23 -10.38 3.42
N GLN A 78 8.90 -9.26 3.14
CA GLN A 78 8.28 -8.08 2.51
C GLN A 78 7.75 -8.41 1.12
N SER A 79 8.54 -9.09 0.29
CA SER A 79 8.17 -9.40 -1.09
C SER A 79 6.95 -10.32 -1.17
N GLN A 80 6.90 -11.35 -0.32
CA GLN A 80 5.73 -12.22 -0.22
C GLN A 80 4.48 -11.44 0.22
N SER A 81 4.60 -10.61 1.26
CA SER A 81 3.52 -9.76 1.76
C SER A 81 3.02 -8.77 0.71
N PHE A 82 3.94 -8.14 -0.02
CA PHE A 82 3.63 -7.12 -1.01
C PHE A 82 3.00 -7.71 -2.28
N VAL A 83 3.49 -8.84 -2.79
CA VAL A 83 2.86 -9.56 -3.90
C VAL A 83 1.46 -10.05 -3.51
N THR A 84 1.29 -10.51 -2.27
CA THR A 84 -0.03 -10.88 -1.73
C THR A 84 -0.97 -9.67 -1.72
N TYR A 85 -0.51 -8.52 -1.23
CA TYR A 85 -1.27 -7.27 -1.26
C TYR A 85 -1.64 -6.82 -2.68
N ILE A 86 -0.72 -6.91 -3.63
CA ILE A 86 -0.98 -6.58 -5.04
C ILE A 86 -2.04 -7.52 -5.62
N ARG A 87 -1.93 -8.83 -5.36
CA ARG A 87 -2.95 -9.81 -5.78
C ARG A 87 -4.31 -9.48 -5.17
N ASP A 88 -4.37 -9.14 -3.90
CA ASP A 88 -5.63 -8.88 -3.21
C ASP A 88 -6.25 -7.53 -3.64
N SER A 89 -5.42 -6.55 -4.04
CA SER A 89 -5.86 -5.23 -4.48
C SER A 89 -6.19 -5.14 -5.99
N PHE A 90 -5.46 -5.88 -6.83
CA PHE A 90 -5.52 -5.77 -8.30
C PHE A 90 -5.86 -7.10 -9.00
N GLY A 91 -6.04 -8.18 -8.23
CA GLY A 91 -6.26 -9.53 -8.74
C GLY A 91 -4.99 -10.18 -9.31
N THR A 92 -5.10 -11.46 -9.65
CA THR A 92 -4.06 -12.20 -10.40
C THR A 92 -3.76 -11.55 -11.76
N SER A 93 -4.75 -10.89 -12.37
CA SER A 93 -4.57 -10.10 -13.59
C SER A 93 -3.61 -8.93 -13.38
N GLY A 94 -3.58 -8.32 -12.19
CA GLY A 94 -2.64 -7.26 -11.83
C GLY A 94 -1.19 -7.75 -11.81
N LEU A 95 -0.95 -8.93 -11.23
CA LEU A 95 0.37 -9.57 -11.27
C LEU A 95 0.80 -9.91 -12.71
N SER A 96 -0.15 -10.37 -13.53
CA SER A 96 0.12 -10.65 -14.94
C SER A 96 0.49 -9.38 -15.72
N ARG A 97 -0.22 -8.28 -15.50
CA ARG A 97 0.12 -6.96 -16.09
C ARG A 97 1.48 -6.45 -15.62
N LEU A 98 1.82 -6.63 -14.34
CA LEU A 98 3.14 -6.29 -13.80
C LEU A 98 4.26 -7.04 -14.51
N MET A 99 4.13 -8.36 -14.62
CA MET A 99 5.13 -9.19 -15.30
C MET A 99 5.30 -8.80 -16.77
N ASN A 100 4.19 -8.49 -17.46
CA ASN A 100 4.24 -8.01 -18.84
C ASN A 100 4.91 -6.64 -18.96
N ALA A 101 4.57 -5.68 -18.10
CA ALA A 101 5.19 -4.36 -18.12
C ALA A 101 6.71 -4.45 -17.90
N TYR A 102 7.19 -5.24 -16.94
CA TYR A 102 8.63 -5.41 -16.76
C TYR A 102 9.30 -6.17 -17.92
N SER A 103 8.56 -7.06 -18.60
CA SER A 103 9.05 -7.72 -19.80
C SER A 103 9.32 -6.73 -20.94
N GLU A 104 8.59 -5.61 -21.00
CA GLU A 104 8.81 -4.51 -21.95
C GLU A 104 10.06 -3.66 -21.62
N GLY A 105 10.70 -3.89 -20.47
CA GLY A 105 11.94 -3.22 -20.08
C GLY A 105 11.74 -1.92 -19.30
N PHE A 106 10.53 -1.65 -18.80
CA PHE A 106 10.32 -0.52 -17.87
C PHE A 106 11.15 -0.72 -16.59
N ASN A 107 11.69 0.38 -16.06
CA ASN A 107 12.34 0.36 -14.75
C ASN A 107 11.32 0.07 -13.63
N CYS A 108 11.82 -0.21 -12.42
CA CYS A 108 10.97 -0.69 -11.33
C CYS A 108 9.80 0.24 -10.99
N GLU A 109 10.05 1.55 -10.90
CA GLU A 109 9.01 2.54 -10.59
C GLU A 109 7.97 2.66 -11.72
N LEU A 110 8.45 2.74 -12.97
CA LEU A 110 7.59 2.91 -14.13
C LEU A 110 6.81 1.65 -14.50
N GLY A 111 7.39 0.46 -14.31
CA GLY A 111 6.70 -0.80 -14.63
C GLY A 111 5.46 -1.00 -13.75
N ALA A 112 5.55 -0.69 -12.46
CA ALA A 112 4.38 -0.64 -11.58
C ALA A 112 3.35 0.41 -12.05
N THR A 113 3.82 1.60 -12.42
CA THR A 113 2.96 2.68 -12.92
C THR A 113 2.19 2.23 -14.17
N GLN A 114 2.87 1.61 -15.14
CA GLN A 114 2.25 1.16 -16.39
C GLN A 114 1.28 0.00 -16.15
N ALA A 115 1.62 -0.95 -15.28
CA ALA A 115 0.80 -2.12 -15.04
C ALA A 115 -0.44 -1.87 -14.17
N LEU A 116 -0.30 -1.01 -13.15
CA LEU A 116 -1.27 -0.82 -12.07
C LEU A 116 -1.82 0.61 -11.97
N GLY A 117 -1.28 1.56 -12.75
CA GLY A 117 -1.65 2.97 -12.68
C GLY A 117 -1.13 3.69 -11.43
N VAL A 118 -0.26 3.04 -10.65
CA VAL A 118 0.27 3.56 -9.39
C VAL A 118 1.78 3.37 -9.34
N PRO A 119 2.58 4.41 -9.04
CA PRO A 119 4.03 4.27 -8.88
C PRO A 119 4.41 3.29 -7.78
N LEU A 120 5.51 2.56 -7.94
CA LEU A 120 5.98 1.55 -6.99
C LEU A 120 6.16 2.13 -5.58
N SER A 121 6.76 3.31 -5.48
CA SER A 121 6.91 4.04 -4.21
C SER A 121 5.57 4.32 -3.51
N GLN A 122 4.52 4.64 -4.27
CA GLN A 122 3.19 4.84 -3.72
C GLN A 122 2.50 3.53 -3.35
N LEU A 123 2.75 2.44 -4.09
CA LEU A 123 2.28 1.11 -3.72
C LEU A 123 2.93 0.64 -2.42
N ASP A 124 4.23 0.87 -2.22
CA ASP A 124 4.94 0.58 -0.96
C ASP A 124 4.25 1.29 0.21
N VAL A 125 4.03 2.60 0.11
CA VAL A 125 3.31 3.37 1.14
C VAL A 125 1.91 2.80 1.41
N ARG A 126 1.12 2.53 0.37
CA ARG A 126 -0.25 2.00 0.53
C ARG A 126 -0.24 0.61 1.16
N TRP A 127 0.73 -0.23 0.80
CA TRP A 127 0.92 -1.55 1.40
C TRP A 127 1.24 -1.42 2.89
N ARG A 128 2.20 -0.56 3.27
CA ARG A 128 2.54 -0.32 4.69
C ARG A 128 1.33 0.18 5.49
N GLU A 129 0.55 1.11 4.91
CA GLU A 129 -0.69 1.60 5.54
C GLU A 129 -1.74 0.48 5.70
N THR A 130 -1.93 -0.36 4.67
CA THR A 130 -3.01 -1.35 4.63
C THR A 130 -2.68 -2.63 5.41
N VAL A 131 -1.46 -3.13 5.28
CA VAL A 131 -1.05 -4.43 5.81
C VAL A 131 -0.36 -4.31 7.16
N LEU A 132 0.47 -3.29 7.35
CA LEU A 132 1.23 -3.09 8.59
C LEU A 132 0.58 -2.08 9.55
N GLY A 133 -0.50 -1.42 9.11
CA GLY A 133 -1.20 -0.42 9.92
C GLY A 133 -0.34 0.83 10.18
N GLN A 134 0.62 1.14 9.32
CA GLN A 134 1.40 2.37 9.45
C GLN A 134 0.52 3.60 9.16
N ASN A 135 0.91 4.75 9.72
CA ASN A 135 0.29 6.04 9.46
C ASN A 135 -1.24 6.09 9.68
N VAL A 136 -1.76 5.40 10.70
CA VAL A 136 -3.22 5.33 11.00
C VAL A 136 -3.87 6.71 11.07
N ALA A 137 -3.22 7.68 11.73
CA ALA A 137 -3.74 9.04 11.84
C ALA A 137 -3.79 9.75 10.48
N GLY A 138 -2.75 9.61 9.64
CA GLY A 138 -2.74 10.16 8.28
C GLY A 138 -3.82 9.54 7.39
N VAL A 139 -4.01 8.22 7.47
CA VAL A 139 -5.08 7.52 6.76
C VAL A 139 -6.46 7.98 7.23
N ALA A 140 -6.68 8.07 8.54
CA ALA A 140 -7.95 8.51 9.11
C ALA A 140 -8.27 9.95 8.73
N THR A 141 -7.31 10.87 8.82
CA THR A 141 -7.51 12.27 8.41
C THR A 141 -7.84 12.37 6.92
N ARG A 142 -7.08 11.71 6.03
CA ARG A 142 -7.34 11.71 4.58
C ARG A 142 -8.74 11.17 4.25
N ASN A 143 -9.19 10.13 4.94
CA ASN A 143 -10.49 9.50 4.68
C ASN A 143 -11.66 10.26 5.31
N LEU A 144 -11.48 10.87 6.49
CA LEU A 144 -12.57 11.57 7.20
C LEU A 144 -12.72 13.03 6.80
N LEU A 145 -11.64 13.70 6.37
CA LEU A 145 -11.66 15.13 6.06
C LEU A 145 -12.73 15.53 5.03
N PRO A 146 -12.95 14.80 3.91
CA PRO A 146 -14.01 15.16 2.97
C PRO A 146 -15.40 15.14 3.59
N PHE A 147 -15.67 14.18 4.48
CA PHE A 147 -16.94 14.07 5.19
C PHE A 147 -17.09 15.16 6.25
N LEU A 148 -16.02 15.52 6.95
CA LEU A 148 -16.02 16.63 7.90
C LEU A 148 -16.28 17.97 7.20
N LEU A 149 -15.69 18.19 6.02
CA LEU A 149 -15.95 19.38 5.20
C LEU A 149 -17.40 19.42 4.71
N LEU A 150 -17.93 18.29 4.25
CA LEU A 150 -19.33 18.18 3.81
C LEU A 150 -20.29 18.42 4.98
N MET A 151 -20.02 17.84 6.15
CA MET A 151 -20.80 18.08 7.36
C MET A 151 -20.77 19.55 7.77
N ALA A 152 -19.58 20.18 7.75
CA ALA A 152 -19.45 21.61 8.05
C ALA A 152 -20.30 22.44 7.09
N LEU A 153 -20.24 22.16 5.78
CA LEU A 153 -21.03 22.85 4.74
C LEU A 153 -22.54 22.73 4.98
N VAL A 154 -23.02 21.53 5.32
CA VAL A 154 -24.44 21.29 5.64
C VAL A 154 -24.88 22.04 6.89
N LEU A 155 -24.02 22.13 7.90
CA LEU A 155 -24.34 22.77 9.17
C LEU A 155 -24.27 24.31 9.13
N VAL A 156 -23.65 24.93 8.12
CA VAL A 156 -23.54 26.40 8.04
C VAL A 156 -24.91 27.08 8.09
N VAL A 157 -25.87 26.62 7.28
CA VAL A 157 -27.20 27.25 7.17
C VAL A 157 -28.02 27.17 8.47
N PRO A 158 -28.19 26.00 9.12
CA PRO A 158 -28.94 25.92 10.38
C PRO A 158 -28.23 26.65 11.52
N LEU A 159 -26.90 26.61 11.58
CA LEU A 159 -26.14 27.37 12.59
C LEU A 159 -26.30 28.88 12.39
N TRP A 160 -26.22 29.36 11.15
CA TRP A 160 -26.39 30.77 10.85
C TRP A 160 -27.81 31.26 11.17
N SER A 161 -28.82 30.48 10.79
CA SER A 161 -30.23 30.74 11.12
C SER A 161 -30.47 30.77 12.63
N ALA A 162 -29.90 29.83 13.38
CA ALA A 162 -30.03 29.78 14.84
C ALA A 162 -29.36 30.99 15.51
N ILE A 163 -28.18 31.40 15.04
CA ILE A 163 -27.47 32.59 15.52
C ILE A 163 -28.29 33.85 15.24
N ASP A 164 -28.89 33.98 14.05
CA ASP A 164 -29.69 35.15 13.71
C ASP A 164 -30.96 35.23 14.56
N LEU A 165 -31.65 34.10 14.77
CA LEU A 165 -32.82 34.02 15.66
C LEU A 165 -32.49 34.46 17.10
N LEU A 166 -31.35 34.01 17.63
CA LEU A 166 -30.87 34.40 18.96
C LEU A 166 -30.53 35.90 19.04
N ARG A 167 -29.95 36.47 17.98
CA ARG A 167 -29.67 37.92 17.90
C ARG A 167 -30.95 38.74 17.86
N GLN A 168 -31.95 38.32 17.09
CA GLN A 168 -33.25 39.01 17.01
C GLN A 168 -33.96 39.01 18.38
N ARG A 169 -34.04 37.87 19.07
CA ARG A 169 -34.63 37.79 20.42
C ARG A 169 -33.96 38.73 21.43
N ARG A 170 -32.62 38.83 21.37
CA ARG A 170 -31.85 39.67 22.30
C ARG A 170 -32.02 41.17 22.05
N LYS A 171 -32.30 41.59 20.81
CA LYS A 171 -32.64 42.99 20.49
C LYS A 171 -34.02 43.36 21.02
N ASN A 172 -35.02 42.51 20.81
CA ASN A 172 -36.40 42.80 21.23
C ASN A 172 -36.52 42.93 22.77
N GLY A 173 -35.88 42.05 23.54
CA GLY A 173 -35.89 42.14 25.02
C GLY A 173 -35.21 43.39 25.60
N LYS A 174 -34.31 44.05 24.84
CA LYS A 174 -33.72 45.35 25.24
C LYS A 174 -34.63 46.54 24.93
N GLN A 175 -35.53 46.42 23.96
CA GLN A 175 -36.52 47.47 23.65
C GLN A 175 -37.70 47.46 24.61
N GLU A 176 -38.07 46.31 25.16
CA GLU A 176 -39.17 46.20 26.15
C GLU A 176 -38.76 46.61 27.58
N SER A 177 -37.47 46.89 27.82
CA SER A 177 -36.93 47.29 29.14
C SER A 177 -36.53 48.78 29.23
N GLN A 178 -36.84 49.58 28.20
CA GLN A 178 -36.79 51.05 28.20
C GLN A 178 -38.20 51.62 28.27
#